data_AF-A0A1C6D1B1-F1
#
_entry.id   AF-A0A1C6D1B1-F1
#
_cell.length_a   1.000
_cell.length_b   1.000
_cell.length_c   1.000
_cell.angle_alpha   90.00
_cell.angle_beta   90.00
_cell.angle_gamma   90.00
#
_symmetry.space_group_name_H-M   'P 1'
#
loop_
_entity.id
_entity.type
_entity.pdbx_description
1 polymer ?
#
loop_
_entity_poly.entity_id
_entity_poly.type
_entity_poly.pdbx_seq_one_letter_code
_entity_poly.pdbx_strand_id
1 'polypeptide(L)'
;MPKVKRYKYKNIAAALAILLLIILGISTSCSSKADSPKKISDNSSNSSTVKADSSSKKAVKKLTGNYMYVTAKNKTDMVNGDLILVNGDHSFTGTVNNTDTVYSYLFDKNGSQIMSTSSTQLTAKKETFEAFGKMGNDFYSDKKISTLMINTAMPAEDDEDSSSACYEHDTGLAFDLHLYDASTGAYPEFTGEGDYSWISENCWKYGLILRYPEDKADITGVSPMAYHFRYVGIPHAEIMTANKLCLEEYIDFVKDYTFEKPLTFTAFDDTEYSVYYVAADKGSTTNVPVPLDDSNNERPNTISGNNVDGYIVCVNMTENAAPADSSSQTDQQAATE
;
A
#
# COMPACT_ATOMS: atom_id res chain seq x y z
N MET A 1 -54.21 15.36 9.65
CA MET A 1 -54.24 14.79 8.28
C MET A 1 -53.76 15.85 7.28
N PRO A 2 -52.61 15.68 6.60
CA PRO A 2 -52.16 16.63 5.59
C PRO A 2 -52.85 16.38 4.23
N LYS A 3 -53.28 17.44 3.55
CA LYS A 3 -53.94 17.41 2.23
C LYS A 3 -52.92 17.20 1.11
N VAL A 4 -53.06 16.11 0.35
CA VAL A 4 -52.28 15.85 -0.87
C VAL A 4 -52.78 16.75 -2.01
N LYS A 5 -51.91 17.61 -2.55
CA LYS A 5 -52.19 18.38 -3.77
C LYS A 5 -51.95 17.48 -5.00
N ARG A 6 -53.00 17.25 -5.80
CA ARG A 6 -52.89 16.60 -7.11
C ARG A 6 -52.62 17.66 -8.19
N TYR A 7 -51.49 17.57 -8.87
CA TYR A 7 -51.18 18.41 -10.03
C TYR A 7 -51.85 17.84 -11.29
N LYS A 8 -52.50 18.70 -12.08
CA LYS A 8 -53.14 18.31 -13.35
C LYS A 8 -52.11 18.36 -14.48
N TYR A 9 -51.70 17.19 -14.96
CA TYR A 9 -50.71 16.98 -16.02
C TYR A 9 -51.21 17.35 -17.43
N LYS A 10 -51.53 18.61 -17.67
CA LYS A 10 -51.98 19.04 -19.02
C LYS A 10 -50.84 19.37 -19.99
N ASN A 11 -49.61 19.53 -19.53
CA ASN A 11 -48.50 20.03 -20.36
C ASN A 11 -47.29 19.07 -20.48
N ILE A 12 -47.37 17.84 -19.95
CA ILE A 12 -46.26 16.87 -20.05
C ILE A 12 -46.00 16.44 -21.50
N ALA A 13 -47.06 16.25 -22.29
CA ALA A 13 -46.92 15.85 -23.69
C ALA A 13 -46.18 16.90 -24.53
N ALA A 14 -46.38 18.19 -24.24
CA ALA A 14 -45.68 19.28 -24.92
C ALA A 14 -44.19 19.35 -24.52
N ALA A 15 -43.88 19.12 -23.23
CA ALA A 15 -42.49 19.09 -22.76
C ALA A 15 -41.70 17.90 -23.34
N LEU A 16 -42.32 16.72 -23.46
CA LEU A 16 -41.70 15.55 -24.06
C LEU A 16 -41.49 15.70 -25.57
N ALA A 17 -42.40 16.37 -26.28
CA ALA A 17 -42.26 16.64 -27.71
C ALA A 17 -41.09 17.60 -28.01
N ILE A 18 -40.86 18.60 -27.16
CA ILE A 18 -39.73 19.54 -27.29
C ILE A 18 -38.39 18.81 -27.05
N LEU A 19 -38.34 17.93 -26.04
CA LEU A 19 -37.14 17.15 -25.74
C LEU A 19 -36.77 16.20 -26.91
N LEU A 20 -37.75 15.57 -27.54
CA LEU A 20 -37.56 14.69 -28.70
C LEU A 20 -37.06 15.45 -29.95
N LEU A 21 -37.51 16.68 -30.18
CA LEU A 21 -37.05 17.51 -31.30
C LEU A 21 -35.60 17.98 -31.12
N ILE A 22 -35.16 18.23 -29.89
CA ILE A 22 -33.76 18.57 -29.60
C ILE A 22 -32.84 17.37 -29.87
N ILE A 23 -33.25 16.16 -29.49
CA ILE A 23 -32.48 14.92 -29.71
C ILE A 23 -32.36 14.58 -31.21
N LEU A 24 -33.40 14.86 -31.99
CA LEU A 24 -33.40 14.67 -33.46
C LEU A 24 -32.59 15.73 -34.22
N GLY A 25 -32.36 16.91 -33.63
CA GLY A 25 -31.57 17.99 -34.22
C GLY A 25 -30.05 17.78 -34.16
N ILE A 26 -29.56 16.86 -33.34
CA ILE A 26 -28.11 16.61 -33.15
C ILE A 26 -27.62 15.44 -34.04
N SER A 27 -28.53 14.68 -34.66
CA SER A 27 -28.20 13.47 -35.43
C SER A 27 -28.17 13.64 -36.96
N THR A 28 -28.23 14.88 -37.48
CA THR A 28 -28.08 15.15 -38.92
C THR A 28 -27.06 16.26 -39.21
N SER A 29 -25.77 15.91 -39.11
CA SER A 29 -24.69 16.58 -39.86
C SER A 29 -23.52 15.62 -40.06
N CYS A 30 -23.56 14.90 -41.19
CA CYS A 30 -22.45 14.08 -41.68
C CYS A 30 -21.67 14.80 -42.78
N SER A 31 -20.33 14.73 -42.66
CA SER A 31 -19.30 14.54 -43.71
C SER A 31 -19.18 15.48 -44.91
N SER A 32 -18.01 16.12 -45.08
CA SER A 32 -16.84 15.56 -45.82
C SER A 32 -15.84 16.65 -46.29
N LYS A 33 -14.53 16.42 -46.07
CA LYS A 33 -13.47 16.34 -47.10
C LYS A 33 -12.06 16.30 -46.48
N ALA A 34 -11.21 15.54 -47.14
CA ALA A 34 -9.82 15.24 -46.80
C ALA A 34 -8.86 16.36 -47.21
N ASP A 35 -7.82 16.59 -46.41
CA ASP A 35 -6.42 16.77 -46.85
C ASP A 35 -5.48 16.66 -45.64
N SER A 36 -4.31 16.05 -45.84
CA SER A 36 -3.20 15.90 -44.89
C SER A 36 -1.90 16.38 -45.56
N PRO A 37 -0.77 16.65 -44.86
CA PRO A 37 -0.58 16.98 -43.45
C PRO A 37 0.41 18.16 -43.20
N LYS A 38 0.43 18.75 -42.00
CA LYS A 38 1.68 19.30 -41.43
C LYS A 38 1.74 19.18 -39.90
N LYS A 39 2.76 18.42 -39.51
CA LYS A 39 3.38 18.18 -38.18
C LYS A 39 3.46 19.45 -37.31
N ILE A 40 3.06 19.37 -36.03
CA ILE A 40 3.77 19.85 -34.82
C ILE A 40 3.32 18.94 -33.65
N SER A 41 4.29 18.57 -32.84
CA SER A 41 4.31 17.61 -31.73
C SER A 41 3.75 18.18 -30.43
N ASP A 42 3.00 17.38 -29.67
CA ASP A 42 2.93 17.48 -28.22
C ASP A 42 2.97 16.08 -27.59
N ASN A 43 3.86 15.97 -26.61
CA ASN A 43 4.24 14.78 -25.88
C ASN A 43 3.21 14.50 -24.79
N SER A 44 2.41 13.44 -24.95
CA SER A 44 1.58 12.89 -23.87
C SER A 44 2.28 11.65 -23.31
N SER A 45 2.60 11.72 -22.03
CA SER A 45 3.15 10.67 -21.18
C SER A 45 2.22 9.46 -21.16
N ASN A 46 2.73 8.36 -21.72
CA ASN A 46 2.08 7.05 -21.76
C ASN A 46 1.75 6.54 -20.35
N SER A 47 0.46 6.32 -20.11
CA SER A 47 -0.05 5.45 -19.05
C SER A 47 0.20 3.99 -19.45
N SER A 48 1.07 3.30 -18.73
CA SER A 48 1.33 1.88 -18.92
C SER A 48 0.50 1.08 -17.93
N THR A 49 -0.70 0.67 -18.35
CA THR A 49 -1.32 -0.55 -17.82
C THR A 49 -0.37 -1.72 -18.07
N VAL A 50 0.00 -2.47 -17.04
CA VAL A 50 0.82 -3.70 -17.18
C VAL A 50 0.00 -4.74 -17.93
N LYS A 51 0.13 -4.76 -19.26
CA LYS A 51 -0.07 -5.98 -20.04
C LYS A 51 1.14 -6.85 -19.82
N ALA A 52 0.90 -8.13 -19.53
CA ALA A 52 1.91 -9.16 -19.61
C ALA A 52 2.59 -9.11 -21.00
N ASP A 53 3.79 -8.55 -21.08
CA ASP A 53 4.52 -8.47 -22.32
C ASP A 53 5.36 -9.74 -22.50
N SER A 54 4.97 -10.50 -23.51
CA SER A 54 5.73 -11.63 -24.01
C SER A 54 6.84 -11.12 -24.93
N SER A 55 8.05 -10.85 -24.42
CA SER A 55 9.32 -11.05 -25.16
C SER A 55 10.59 -10.65 -24.40
N SER A 56 11.00 -11.47 -23.44
CA SER A 56 12.37 -11.99 -23.37
C SER A 56 12.33 -13.24 -22.49
N LYS A 57 12.46 -14.43 -23.11
CA LYS A 57 12.37 -15.71 -22.39
C LYS A 57 13.64 -15.94 -21.56
N LYS A 58 13.78 -15.26 -20.41
CA LYS A 58 14.34 -15.94 -19.24
C LYS A 58 13.32 -17.03 -18.87
N ALA A 59 13.75 -18.29 -18.83
CA ALA A 59 12.88 -19.37 -18.40
C ALA A 59 12.38 -19.03 -16.99
N VAL A 60 11.06 -18.99 -16.80
CA VAL A 60 10.45 -18.85 -15.47
C VAL A 60 10.99 -20.00 -14.61
N LYS A 61 11.86 -19.69 -13.63
CA LYS A 61 12.42 -20.68 -12.71
C LYS A 61 11.25 -21.14 -11.85
N LYS A 62 10.72 -22.32 -12.15
CA LYS A 62 9.57 -22.89 -11.45
C LYS A 62 9.93 -23.05 -9.97
N LEU A 63 9.15 -22.48 -9.05
CA LEU A 63 9.42 -22.57 -7.60
C LEU A 63 9.29 -24.00 -7.04
N THR A 64 8.74 -24.94 -7.82
CA THR A 64 8.53 -26.34 -7.42
C THR A 64 9.82 -27.17 -7.43
N GLY A 65 10.99 -26.55 -7.30
CA GLY A 65 12.28 -27.21 -7.16
C GLY A 65 12.51 -27.67 -5.72
N ASN A 66 13.66 -27.34 -5.14
CA ASN A 66 13.91 -27.56 -3.72
C ASN A 66 13.20 -26.49 -2.90
N TYR A 67 12.41 -26.91 -1.92
CA TYR A 67 11.68 -26.03 -1.00
C TYR A 67 11.58 -26.70 0.37
N MET A 68 11.31 -25.88 1.39
CA MET A 68 11.00 -26.34 2.74
C MET A 68 9.59 -25.91 3.14
N TYR A 69 9.08 -26.48 4.23
CA TYR A 69 7.85 -26.01 4.85
C TYR A 69 8.17 -25.22 6.11
N VAL A 70 7.59 -24.03 6.22
CA VAL A 70 7.47 -23.28 7.46
C VAL A 70 6.08 -23.56 8.04
N THR A 71 6.03 -24.12 9.25
CA THR A 71 4.76 -24.42 9.93
C THR A 71 4.24 -23.16 10.60
N ALA A 72 3.19 -22.55 10.05
CA ALA A 72 2.52 -21.39 10.63
C ALA A 72 1.36 -21.82 11.54
N LYS A 73 1.20 -21.15 12.68
CA LYS A 73 0.09 -21.35 13.63
C LYS A 73 -1.06 -20.43 13.25
N ASN A 74 -2.15 -20.98 12.75
CA ASN A 74 -3.26 -20.22 12.16
C ASN A 74 -3.86 -19.20 13.13
N LYS A 75 -3.95 -19.51 14.42
CA LYS A 75 -4.52 -18.60 15.43
C LYS A 75 -3.66 -17.36 15.70
N THR A 76 -2.33 -17.47 15.63
CA THR A 76 -1.41 -16.41 16.04
C THR A 76 -0.74 -15.74 14.85
N ASP A 77 -0.41 -16.49 13.81
CA ASP A 77 0.46 -16.00 12.75
C ASP A 77 -0.35 -15.39 11.60
N MET A 78 -1.62 -15.80 11.41
CA MET A 78 -2.49 -15.26 10.37
C MET A 78 -2.93 -13.80 10.63
N VAL A 79 -2.85 -13.37 11.88
CA VAL A 79 -3.21 -12.01 12.34
C VAL A 79 -1.97 -11.11 12.50
N ASN A 80 -0.82 -11.54 11.98
CA ASN A 80 0.46 -10.83 12.05
C ASN A 80 1.14 -10.74 10.67
N GLY A 81 2.01 -9.75 10.52
CA GLY A 81 2.74 -9.46 9.27
C GLY A 81 2.27 -8.17 8.60
N ASP A 82 3.00 -7.73 7.58
CA ASP A 82 2.83 -6.39 7.01
C ASP A 82 1.58 -6.26 6.12
N LEU A 83 1.02 -7.39 5.68
CA LEU A 83 -0.13 -7.48 4.78
C LEU A 83 -1.43 -7.88 5.49
N ILE A 84 -1.51 -7.72 6.81
CA ILE A 84 -2.77 -7.90 7.54
C ILE A 84 -3.79 -6.84 7.11
N LEU A 85 -4.99 -7.28 6.73
CA LEU A 85 -6.11 -6.39 6.49
C LEU A 85 -6.79 -6.05 7.81
N VAL A 86 -6.88 -4.76 8.14
CA VAL A 86 -7.58 -4.31 9.34
C VAL A 86 -8.66 -3.30 8.95
N ASN A 87 -9.91 -3.62 9.28
CA ASN A 87 -11.08 -2.79 9.01
C ASN A 87 -12.26 -3.20 9.92
N GLY A 88 -13.46 -2.69 9.64
CA GLY A 88 -14.67 -3.00 10.43
C GLY A 88 -15.06 -4.48 10.49
N ASP A 89 -14.67 -5.28 9.49
CA ASP A 89 -14.95 -6.72 9.43
C ASP A 89 -13.78 -7.57 9.98
N HIS A 90 -12.57 -7.01 9.97
CA HIS A 90 -11.33 -7.66 10.37
C HIS A 90 -10.60 -6.84 11.43
N SER A 91 -10.95 -7.01 12.70
CA SER A 91 -10.25 -6.32 13.80
C SER A 91 -8.81 -6.82 13.95
N PHE A 92 -7.92 -5.96 14.42
CA PHE A 92 -6.55 -6.35 14.74
C PHE A 92 -6.50 -7.11 16.07
N THR A 93 -5.98 -8.33 16.05
CA THR A 93 -5.73 -9.15 17.25
C THR A 93 -4.31 -9.70 17.29
N GLY A 94 -3.42 -9.12 16.48
CA GLY A 94 -2.02 -9.51 16.40
C GLY A 94 -1.18 -8.94 17.54
N THR A 95 0.13 -9.00 17.36
CA THR A 95 1.10 -8.40 18.27
C THR A 95 2.01 -7.47 17.51
N VAL A 96 2.26 -6.30 18.08
CA VAL A 96 3.24 -5.37 17.53
C VAL A 96 4.58 -5.63 18.20
N ASN A 97 5.57 -5.97 17.39
CA ASN A 97 6.95 -6.18 17.82
C ASN A 97 7.86 -5.30 16.95
N ASN A 98 9.13 -5.14 17.35
CA ASN A 98 10.12 -4.36 16.61
C ASN A 98 9.68 -2.90 16.40
N THR A 99 9.21 -2.26 17.47
CA THR A 99 8.84 -0.84 17.42
C THR A 99 10.02 0.06 17.71
N ASP A 100 9.97 1.28 17.20
CA ASP A 100 10.90 2.35 17.50
C ASP A 100 10.15 3.66 17.68
N THR A 101 10.80 4.66 18.29
CA THR A 101 10.29 6.03 18.35
C THR A 101 10.66 6.80 17.09
N VAL A 102 9.81 7.75 16.69
CA VAL A 102 9.96 8.50 15.44
C VAL A 102 11.22 9.38 15.35
N TYR A 103 11.80 9.76 16.49
CA TYR A 103 12.79 10.86 16.57
C TYR A 103 13.99 10.66 15.63
N SER A 104 14.60 9.47 15.59
CA SER A 104 15.79 9.19 14.78
C SER A 104 15.54 9.29 13.27
N TYR A 105 14.27 9.24 12.83
CA TYR A 105 13.86 9.24 11.43
C TYR A 105 13.56 10.64 10.88
N LEU A 106 13.67 11.68 11.71
CA LEU A 106 13.36 13.08 11.32
C LEU A 106 14.54 13.83 10.68
N PHE A 107 15.70 13.20 10.62
CA PHE A 107 16.97 13.83 10.26
C PHE A 107 17.49 13.35 8.90
N ASP A 108 18.19 14.24 8.20
CA ASP A 108 18.96 13.88 7.02
C ASP A 108 20.27 13.18 7.39
N LYS A 109 20.97 12.66 6.37
CA LYS A 109 22.28 12.00 6.54
C LYS A 109 23.38 12.87 7.19
N ASN A 110 23.19 14.19 7.25
CA ASN A 110 24.11 15.14 7.86
C ASN A 110 23.69 15.54 9.29
N GLY A 111 22.58 14.98 9.80
CA GLY A 111 22.03 15.32 11.11
C GLY A 111 21.19 16.60 11.13
N SER A 112 20.80 17.14 9.98
CA SER A 112 19.86 18.26 9.92
C SER A 112 18.43 17.75 10.04
N GLN A 113 17.64 18.32 10.95
CA GLN A 113 16.23 17.98 11.06
C GLN A 113 15.48 18.53 9.83
N ILE A 114 14.87 17.64 9.05
CA ILE A 114 14.16 17.97 7.81
C ILE A 114 12.67 17.60 7.85
N MET A 115 12.24 16.98 8.95
CA MET A 115 10.86 16.59 9.21
C MET A 115 10.53 16.86 10.68
N SER A 116 9.25 16.86 11.02
CA SER A 116 8.76 17.11 12.39
C SER A 116 7.86 15.97 12.89
N THR A 117 7.50 16.02 14.16
CA THR A 117 6.52 15.11 14.78
C THR A 117 5.71 15.86 15.83
N SER A 118 4.47 15.44 16.07
CA SER A 118 3.63 15.96 17.17
C SER A 118 4.19 15.60 18.54
N SER A 119 4.83 14.43 18.62
CA SER A 119 5.51 13.94 19.80
C SER A 119 6.70 13.06 19.40
N THR A 120 7.83 13.25 20.05
CA THR A 120 9.01 12.38 19.85
C THR A 120 8.79 10.97 20.39
N GLN A 121 7.72 10.77 21.17
CA GLN A 121 7.34 9.49 21.77
C GLN A 121 6.38 8.68 20.90
N LEU A 122 5.98 9.18 19.73
CA LEU A 122 5.19 8.38 18.80
C LEU A 122 5.99 7.12 18.41
N THR A 123 5.32 5.98 18.52
CA THR A 123 5.87 4.67 18.19
C THR A 123 5.17 4.09 16.97
N ALA A 124 5.92 3.32 16.20
CA ALA A 124 5.44 2.48 15.11
C ALA A 124 6.44 1.33 14.93
N LYS A 125 6.12 0.37 14.06
CA LYS A 125 7.10 -0.62 13.64
C LYS A 125 8.28 0.07 12.97
N LYS A 126 9.49 -0.42 13.27
CA LYS A 126 10.75 0.17 12.82
C LYS A 126 10.77 0.34 11.30
N GLU A 127 10.36 -0.68 10.56
CA GLU A 127 10.26 -0.67 9.09
C GLU A 127 9.33 0.43 8.55
N THR A 128 8.29 0.79 9.29
CA THR A 128 7.36 1.86 8.92
C THR A 128 8.03 3.23 9.04
N PHE A 129 8.77 3.48 10.12
CA PHE A 129 9.53 4.72 10.26
C PHE A 129 10.79 4.76 9.39
N GLU A 130 11.44 3.63 9.12
CA GLU A 130 12.51 3.54 8.13
C GLU A 130 12.00 3.92 6.74
N ALA A 131 10.81 3.44 6.35
CA ALA A 131 10.16 3.82 5.09
C ALA A 131 9.81 5.31 5.04
N PHE A 132 9.19 5.84 6.09
CA PHE A 132 8.90 7.27 6.21
C PHE A 132 10.16 8.13 6.12
N GLY A 133 11.21 7.78 6.87
CA GLY A 133 12.46 8.52 6.91
C GLY A 133 13.14 8.57 5.55
N LYS A 134 13.18 7.43 4.82
CA LYS A 134 13.70 7.38 3.44
C LYS A 134 12.87 8.23 2.48
N MET A 135 11.55 8.10 2.53
CA MET A 135 10.63 8.87 1.71
C MET A 135 10.78 10.38 1.94
N GLY A 136 10.84 10.81 3.20
CA GLY A 136 10.97 12.21 3.57
C GLY A 136 12.34 12.80 3.21
N ASN A 137 13.41 12.01 3.30
CA ASN A 137 14.74 12.41 2.82
C ASN A 137 14.74 12.68 1.31
N ASP A 138 14.13 11.79 0.52
CA ASP A 138 14.05 11.95 -0.94
C ASP A 138 13.11 13.09 -1.34
N PHE A 139 11.98 13.25 -0.64
CA PHE A 139 11.09 14.40 -0.80
C PHE A 139 11.82 15.73 -0.54
N TYR A 140 12.55 15.83 0.57
CA TYR A 140 13.37 17.01 0.87
C TYR A 140 14.48 17.22 -0.18
N SER A 141 15.08 16.14 -0.67
CA SER A 141 16.09 16.21 -1.73
C SER A 141 15.52 16.79 -3.03
N ASP A 142 14.32 16.38 -3.44
CA ASP A 142 13.66 16.85 -4.66
C ASP A 142 13.05 18.24 -4.51
N LYS A 143 12.25 18.46 -3.46
CA LYS A 143 11.42 19.67 -3.30
C LYS A 143 12.07 20.77 -2.48
N LYS A 144 13.07 20.45 -1.66
CA LYS A 144 13.63 21.37 -0.63
C LYS A 144 12.58 21.87 0.35
N ILE A 145 11.56 21.05 0.63
CA ILE A 145 10.49 21.33 1.59
C ILE A 145 10.71 20.46 2.84
N SER A 146 10.74 21.08 4.02
CA SER A 146 11.02 20.42 5.31
C SER A 146 9.85 20.51 6.31
N THR A 147 8.64 20.65 5.80
CA THR A 147 7.41 20.86 6.59
C THR A 147 6.68 19.56 6.91
N LEU A 148 7.11 18.42 6.37
CA LEU A 148 6.44 17.14 6.58
C LEU A 148 6.51 16.76 8.06
N MET A 149 5.38 16.33 8.62
CA MET A 149 5.25 16.00 10.03
C MET A 149 4.44 14.71 10.23
N ILE A 150 4.95 13.79 11.05
CA ILE A 150 4.10 12.71 11.57
C ILE A 150 3.23 13.30 12.69
N ASN A 151 1.92 13.22 12.52
CA ASN A 151 0.96 13.66 13.53
C ASN A 151 0.53 12.55 14.47
N THR A 152 0.20 11.39 13.91
CA THR A 152 -0.31 10.24 14.65
C THR A 152 0.36 8.98 14.13
N ALA A 153 0.66 8.05 15.01
CA ALA A 153 1.15 6.70 14.71
C ALA A 153 0.41 5.72 15.62
N MET A 154 1.07 4.78 16.30
CA MET A 154 0.40 3.97 17.31
C MET A 154 -0.15 4.84 18.46
N PRO A 155 -1.29 4.47 19.08
CA PRO A 155 -1.74 5.11 20.31
C PRO A 155 -0.70 4.90 21.42
N ALA A 156 -0.56 5.89 22.31
CA ALA A 156 0.23 5.71 23.52
C ALA A 156 -0.45 4.66 24.43
N GLU A 157 0.33 3.84 25.15
CA GLU A 157 -0.21 2.75 25.99
C GLU A 157 -1.25 3.20 27.03
N ASP A 158 -1.18 4.47 27.46
CA ASP A 158 -2.06 5.05 28.49
C ASP A 158 -3.24 5.86 27.90
N ASP A 159 -3.44 5.85 26.59
CA ASP A 159 -4.49 6.64 25.92
C ASP A 159 -5.77 5.81 25.72
N GLU A 160 -6.47 5.54 26.83
CA GLU A 160 -7.75 4.80 26.84
C GLU A 160 -8.88 5.52 26.05
N ASP A 161 -8.69 6.80 25.71
CA ASP A 161 -9.65 7.63 24.97
C ASP A 161 -9.23 7.87 23.51
N SER A 162 -8.13 7.25 23.07
CA SER A 162 -7.74 7.18 21.66
C SER A 162 -8.70 6.23 20.93
N SER A 163 -9.93 6.68 20.70
CA SER A 163 -10.71 6.18 19.59
C SER A 163 -9.99 6.66 18.32
N SER A 164 -8.91 6.00 17.95
CA SER A 164 -8.29 6.19 16.64
C SER A 164 -9.41 6.01 15.62
N ALA A 165 -9.72 7.07 14.88
CA ALA A 165 -10.72 7.03 13.82
C ALA A 165 -10.33 6.04 12.71
N CYS A 166 -9.10 5.51 12.75
CA CYS A 166 -8.57 4.52 11.83
C CYS A 166 -8.18 3.22 12.54
N TYR A 167 -8.65 2.09 12.00
CA TYR A 167 -8.37 0.75 12.50
C TYR A 167 -6.89 0.33 12.42
N GLU A 168 -6.07 1.02 11.63
CA GLU A 168 -4.73 0.54 11.27
C GLU A 168 -3.61 0.98 12.21
N HIS A 169 -3.79 2.05 12.99
CA HIS A 169 -2.72 2.58 13.85
C HIS A 169 -2.22 1.55 14.88
N ASP A 170 -3.11 0.73 15.41
CA ASP A 170 -2.78 -0.33 16.39
C ASP A 170 -1.83 -1.39 15.84
N THR A 171 -1.71 -1.50 14.51
CA THR A 171 -0.78 -2.45 13.87
C THR A 171 0.68 -1.98 13.92
N GLY A 172 0.91 -0.70 14.19
CA GLY A 172 2.21 -0.06 14.03
C GLY A 172 2.69 0.08 12.59
N LEU A 173 1.84 -0.23 11.60
CA LEU A 173 2.15 -0.13 10.18
C LEU A 173 1.62 1.15 9.54
N ALA A 174 0.86 1.97 10.26
CA ALA A 174 0.21 3.15 9.73
C ALA A 174 0.56 4.44 10.50
N PHE A 175 0.64 5.54 9.77
CA PHE A 175 0.84 6.88 10.33
C PHE A 175 0.05 7.93 9.56
N ASP A 176 -0.28 9.03 10.24
CA ASP A 176 -0.93 10.20 9.69
C ASP A 176 0.07 11.33 9.51
N LEU A 177 0.00 12.01 8.36
CA LEU A 177 0.80 13.19 8.07
C LEU A 177 0.04 14.48 8.36
N HIS A 178 0.79 15.46 8.86
CA HIS A 178 0.43 16.87 8.84
C HIS A 178 1.59 17.67 8.26
N LEU A 179 1.39 18.98 8.16
CA LEU A 179 2.44 19.93 7.83
C LEU A 179 2.74 20.81 9.04
N TYR A 180 4.00 21.15 9.22
CA TYR A 180 4.46 22.12 10.20
C TYR A 180 5.50 23.06 9.61
N ASP A 181 5.16 24.34 9.53
CA ASP A 181 6.08 25.40 9.13
C ASP A 181 6.64 26.09 10.38
N ALA A 182 7.87 25.72 10.74
CA ALA A 182 8.56 26.28 11.90
C ALA A 182 8.84 27.78 11.80
N SER A 183 8.84 28.37 10.59
CA SER A 183 9.10 29.81 10.41
C SER A 183 7.89 30.68 10.77
N THR A 184 6.69 30.15 10.60
CA THR A 184 5.43 30.83 10.87
C THR A 184 4.67 30.25 12.07
N GLY A 185 5.04 29.05 12.51
CA GLY A 185 4.28 28.24 13.47
C GLY A 185 2.98 27.68 12.90
N ALA A 186 2.80 27.72 11.57
CA ALA A 186 1.60 27.21 10.93
C ALA A 186 1.58 25.68 10.96
N TYR A 187 0.38 25.13 11.17
CA TYR A 187 0.13 23.70 11.24
C TYR A 187 -1.06 23.31 10.33
N PRO A 188 -0.89 23.38 8.99
CA PRO A 188 -1.96 23.01 8.07
C PRO A 188 -2.13 21.48 7.97
N GLU A 189 -3.34 21.07 7.57
CA GLU A 189 -3.61 19.69 7.18
C GLU A 189 -2.77 19.29 5.97
N PHE A 190 -2.39 18.01 5.91
CA PHE A 190 -1.76 17.44 4.72
C PHE A 190 -2.85 17.07 3.70
N THR A 191 -2.86 17.74 2.55
CA THR A 191 -3.83 17.47 1.47
C THR A 191 -3.27 16.60 0.34
N GLY A 192 -1.94 16.41 0.29
CA GLY A 192 -1.28 15.74 -0.83
C GLY A 192 -1.34 16.53 -2.15
N GLU A 193 -1.69 17.82 -2.11
CA GLU A 193 -1.77 18.68 -3.29
C GLU A 193 -0.47 19.48 -3.53
N GLY A 194 -0.33 20.01 -4.75
CA GLY A 194 0.85 20.82 -5.13
C GLY A 194 2.14 20.01 -5.06
N ASP A 195 3.19 20.55 -4.45
CA ASP A 195 4.46 19.83 -4.31
C ASP A 195 4.33 18.55 -3.47
N TYR A 196 3.33 18.45 -2.60
CA TYR A 196 3.09 17.28 -1.75
C TYR A 196 2.47 16.09 -2.49
N SER A 197 1.97 16.25 -3.72
CA SER A 197 1.51 15.12 -4.54
C SER A 197 2.63 14.12 -4.81
N TRP A 198 3.88 14.61 -4.76
CA TRP A 198 5.08 13.78 -4.81
C TRP A 198 5.04 12.63 -3.81
N ILE A 199 4.50 12.83 -2.60
CA ILE A 199 4.42 11.80 -1.56
C ILE A 199 3.55 10.63 -2.06
N SER A 200 2.29 10.89 -2.46
CA SER A 200 1.41 9.85 -2.98
C SER A 200 1.93 9.21 -4.27
N GLU A 201 2.62 9.97 -5.12
CA GLU A 201 3.20 9.48 -6.38
C GLU A 201 4.44 8.59 -6.19
N ASN A 202 5.13 8.68 -5.05
CA ASN A 202 6.42 8.02 -4.82
C ASN A 202 6.47 7.11 -3.59
N CYS A 203 5.49 7.18 -2.68
CA CYS A 203 5.49 6.43 -1.41
C CYS A 203 5.72 4.91 -1.59
N TRP A 204 5.21 4.35 -2.68
CA TRP A 204 5.35 2.93 -3.01
C TRP A 204 6.79 2.44 -3.16
N LYS A 205 7.73 3.34 -3.53
CA LYS A 205 9.17 3.03 -3.62
C LYS A 205 9.78 2.65 -2.27
N TYR A 206 9.10 2.99 -1.18
CA TYR A 206 9.53 2.74 0.18
C TYR A 206 8.66 1.69 0.88
N GLY A 207 7.76 1.02 0.15
CA GLY A 207 6.83 0.05 0.73
C GLY A 207 5.59 0.68 1.38
N LEU A 208 5.31 1.97 1.13
CA LEU A 208 4.15 2.68 1.65
C LEU A 208 3.05 2.81 0.59
N ILE A 209 1.79 2.86 1.02
CA ILE A 209 0.63 3.18 0.18
C ILE A 209 -0.18 4.32 0.79
N LEU A 210 -0.83 5.12 -0.04
CA LEU A 210 -1.98 5.92 0.39
C LEU A 210 -3.15 4.96 0.65
N ARG A 211 -3.50 4.76 1.92
CA ARG A 211 -4.37 3.65 2.32
C ARG A 211 -5.83 3.83 1.92
N TYR A 212 -6.31 5.07 1.93
CA TYR A 212 -7.70 5.45 1.65
C TYR A 212 -7.77 6.48 0.52
N PRO A 213 -7.53 6.08 -0.74
CA PRO A 213 -7.61 6.97 -1.90
C PRO A 213 -9.07 7.32 -2.25
N GLU A 214 -9.25 8.41 -2.98
CA GLU A 214 -10.57 8.98 -3.30
C GLU A 214 -11.52 8.02 -4.03
N ASP A 215 -11.00 7.17 -4.90
CA ASP A 215 -11.76 6.29 -5.77
C ASP A 215 -12.04 4.90 -5.17
N LYS A 216 -11.72 4.68 -3.88
CA LYS A 216 -11.85 3.37 -3.22
C LYS A 216 -12.73 3.36 -1.97
N ALA A 217 -13.40 4.46 -1.62
CA ALA A 217 -14.23 4.54 -0.42
C ALA A 217 -15.32 3.45 -0.33
N ASP A 218 -15.92 3.08 -1.47
CA ASP A 218 -16.93 2.01 -1.54
C ASP A 218 -16.36 0.60 -1.23
N ILE A 219 -15.04 0.44 -1.35
CA ILE A 219 -14.33 -0.83 -1.13
C ILE A 219 -13.71 -0.87 0.26
N THR A 220 -13.01 0.21 0.65
CA THR A 220 -12.36 0.30 1.96
C THR A 220 -13.35 0.50 3.10
N GLY A 221 -14.55 1.02 2.81
CA GLY A 221 -15.55 1.42 3.80
C GLY A 221 -15.15 2.67 4.59
N VAL A 222 -14.07 3.35 4.20
CA VAL A 222 -13.52 4.53 4.88
C VAL A 222 -13.52 5.70 3.90
N SER A 223 -13.93 6.88 4.38
CA SER A 223 -13.87 8.10 3.57
C SER A 223 -12.42 8.42 3.16
N PRO A 224 -12.18 9.09 2.02
CA PRO A 224 -10.83 9.37 1.57
C PRO A 224 -10.00 10.14 2.61
N MET A 225 -8.75 9.71 2.81
CA MET A 225 -7.81 10.33 3.76
C MET A 225 -6.46 10.53 3.07
N ALA A 226 -6.22 11.73 2.55
CA ALA A 226 -4.99 12.07 1.82
C ALA A 226 -3.71 11.94 2.66
N TYR A 227 -3.85 11.94 3.99
CA TYR A 227 -2.77 11.95 4.96
C TYR A 227 -2.46 10.59 5.60
N HIS A 228 -3.27 9.56 5.37
CA HIS A 228 -3.12 8.25 6.02
C HIS A 228 -2.31 7.28 5.17
N PHE A 229 -1.11 6.95 5.64
CA PHE A 229 -0.18 6.08 4.94
C PHE A 229 0.02 4.77 5.69
N ARG A 230 0.09 3.68 4.93
CA ARG A 230 0.24 2.32 5.44
C ARG A 230 1.47 1.65 4.82
N TYR A 231 2.32 1.07 5.65
CA TYR A 231 3.41 0.20 5.23
C TYR A 231 2.89 -1.20 4.90
N VAL A 232 3.21 -1.67 3.70
CA VAL A 232 2.92 -3.01 3.19
C VAL A 232 4.17 -3.72 2.65
N GLY A 233 5.31 -3.03 2.64
CA GLY A 233 6.59 -3.54 2.16
C GLY A 233 6.75 -3.56 0.64
N ILE A 234 7.99 -3.83 0.22
CA ILE A 234 8.39 -4.03 -1.18
C ILE A 234 8.38 -5.54 -1.45
N PRO A 235 7.84 -6.02 -2.58
CA PRO A 235 7.36 -5.25 -3.74
C PRO A 235 5.86 -4.91 -3.69
N HIS A 236 5.18 -5.21 -2.58
CA HIS A 236 3.72 -5.16 -2.49
C HIS A 236 3.15 -3.77 -2.82
N ALA A 237 3.74 -2.71 -2.26
CA ALA A 237 3.29 -1.34 -2.54
C ALA A 237 3.41 -0.96 -4.02
N GLU A 238 4.46 -1.44 -4.71
CA GLU A 238 4.65 -1.21 -6.15
C GLU A 238 3.63 -1.99 -6.99
N ILE A 239 3.38 -3.25 -6.64
CA ILE A 239 2.35 -4.08 -7.28
C ILE A 239 0.98 -3.42 -7.14
N MET A 240 0.65 -2.95 -5.94
CA MET A 240 -0.60 -2.23 -5.66
C MET A 240 -0.73 -0.96 -6.50
N THR A 241 0.34 -0.16 -6.56
CA THR A 241 0.36 1.09 -7.34
C THR A 241 0.20 0.82 -8.83
N ALA A 242 0.95 -0.14 -9.38
CA ALA A 242 0.90 -0.48 -10.81
C ALA A 242 -0.48 -0.98 -11.26
N ASN A 243 -1.22 -1.62 -10.34
CA ASN A 243 -2.55 -2.16 -10.60
C ASN A 243 -3.70 -1.29 -10.05
N LYS A 244 -3.39 -0.16 -9.41
CA LYS A 244 -4.36 0.76 -8.77
C LYS A 244 -5.27 0.04 -7.75
N LEU A 245 -4.65 -0.77 -6.90
CA LEU A 245 -5.34 -1.58 -5.89
C LEU A 245 -5.27 -0.88 -4.53
N CYS A 246 -6.38 -0.86 -3.78
CA CYS A 246 -6.32 -0.71 -2.33
C CYS A 246 -5.93 -2.05 -1.67
N LEU A 247 -5.70 -2.05 -0.34
CA LEU A 247 -5.24 -3.26 0.36
C LEU A 247 -6.24 -4.41 0.23
N GLU A 248 -7.54 -4.12 0.35
CA GLU A 248 -8.62 -5.10 0.17
C GLU A 248 -8.53 -5.79 -1.19
N GLU A 249 -8.43 -5.02 -2.27
CA GLU A 249 -8.32 -5.57 -3.63
C GLU A 249 -6.99 -6.33 -3.83
N TYR A 250 -5.91 -5.90 -3.16
CA TYR A 250 -4.63 -6.59 -3.23
C TYR A 250 -4.68 -7.98 -2.56
N ILE A 251 -5.36 -8.09 -1.41
CA ILE A 251 -5.57 -9.38 -0.73
C ILE A 251 -6.36 -10.34 -1.63
N ASP A 252 -7.36 -9.86 -2.37
CA ASP A 252 -8.08 -10.71 -3.33
C ASP A 252 -7.27 -11.02 -4.58
N PHE A 253 -6.56 -10.03 -5.13
CA PHE A 253 -5.70 -10.18 -6.30
C PHE A 253 -4.61 -11.25 -6.11
N VAL A 254 -3.95 -11.27 -4.94
CA VAL A 254 -2.83 -12.20 -4.70
C VAL A 254 -3.29 -13.67 -4.57
N LYS A 255 -4.58 -13.92 -4.29
CA LYS A 255 -5.15 -15.27 -4.18
C LYS A 255 -5.14 -16.04 -5.51
N ASP A 256 -5.03 -15.36 -6.64
CA ASP A 256 -4.91 -15.99 -7.96
C ASP A 256 -3.53 -16.61 -8.24
N TYR A 257 -2.56 -16.39 -7.34
CA TYR A 257 -1.18 -16.84 -7.49
C TYR A 257 -0.84 -17.87 -6.41
N THR A 258 -0.43 -19.06 -6.83
CA THR A 258 -0.06 -20.17 -5.91
C THR A 258 1.44 -20.39 -5.91
N PHE A 259 1.95 -21.21 -5.00
CA PHE A 259 3.36 -21.60 -4.97
C PHE A 259 3.85 -22.19 -6.31
N GLU A 260 3.03 -22.97 -7.00
CA GLU A 260 3.37 -23.57 -8.30
C GLU A 260 3.31 -22.57 -9.46
N LYS A 261 2.54 -21.49 -9.29
CA LYS A 261 2.31 -20.44 -10.28
C LYS A 261 2.31 -19.07 -9.58
N PRO A 262 3.47 -18.62 -9.09
CA PRO A 262 3.56 -17.36 -8.35
C PRO A 262 3.42 -16.17 -9.30
N LEU A 263 3.07 -15.01 -8.74
CA LEU A 263 3.31 -13.73 -9.38
C LEU A 263 4.81 -13.47 -9.39
N THR A 264 5.41 -13.42 -10.57
CA THR A 264 6.80 -12.96 -10.73
C THR A 264 6.79 -11.46 -10.96
N PHE A 265 7.58 -10.71 -10.20
CA PHE A 265 7.62 -9.26 -10.29
C PHE A 265 9.07 -8.77 -10.21
N THR A 266 9.46 -7.84 -11.07
CA THR A 266 10.75 -7.14 -10.97
C THR A 266 10.45 -5.75 -10.45
N ALA A 267 10.93 -5.45 -9.24
CA ALA A 267 10.73 -4.16 -8.61
C ALA A 267 11.57 -3.08 -9.29
N PHE A 268 11.25 -1.81 -8.99
CA PHE A 268 11.95 -0.66 -9.59
C PHE A 268 13.47 -0.60 -9.29
N ASP A 269 13.93 -1.32 -8.26
CA ASP A 269 15.34 -1.45 -7.89
C ASP A 269 16.02 -2.67 -8.52
N ASP A 270 15.39 -3.26 -9.55
CA ASP A 270 15.79 -4.47 -10.27
C ASP A 270 15.75 -5.77 -9.44
N THR A 271 15.25 -5.73 -8.19
CA THR A 271 15.07 -6.94 -7.40
C THR A 271 13.95 -7.80 -8.00
N GLU A 272 14.26 -9.05 -8.31
CA GLU A 272 13.29 -10.04 -8.78
C GLU A 272 12.60 -10.70 -7.58
N TYR A 273 11.27 -10.74 -7.58
CA TYR A 273 10.44 -11.33 -6.53
C TYR A 273 9.49 -12.40 -7.08
N SER A 274 9.16 -13.35 -6.21
CA SER A 274 7.99 -14.22 -6.39
C SER A 274 7.02 -14.02 -5.22
N VAL A 275 5.76 -13.75 -5.53
CA VAL A 275 4.68 -13.56 -4.56
C VAL A 275 3.58 -14.59 -4.80
N TYR A 276 3.09 -15.22 -3.74
CA TYR A 276 2.00 -16.19 -3.83
C TYR A 276 1.20 -16.29 -2.53
N TYR A 277 -0.01 -16.80 -2.66
CA TYR A 277 -0.93 -17.03 -1.57
C TYR A 277 -0.95 -18.52 -1.15
N VAL A 278 -1.10 -18.75 0.15
CA VAL A 278 -1.29 -20.07 0.76
C VAL A 278 -2.51 -19.99 1.68
N ALA A 279 -3.58 -20.69 1.31
CA ALA A 279 -4.78 -20.74 2.12
C ALA A 279 -4.51 -21.43 3.46
N ALA A 280 -5.10 -20.90 4.54
CA ALA A 280 -4.98 -21.54 5.84
C ALA A 280 -5.67 -22.91 5.83
N ASP A 281 -4.97 -23.92 6.34
CA ASP A 281 -5.55 -25.24 6.57
C ASP A 281 -6.67 -25.15 7.62
N LYS A 282 -7.65 -26.06 7.53
CA LYS A 282 -8.74 -26.17 8.52
C LYS A 282 -8.26 -26.59 9.91
N GLY A 283 -7.00 -27.00 10.03
CA GLY A 283 -6.36 -27.37 11.29
C GLY A 283 -5.86 -26.15 12.07
N SER A 284 -5.08 -26.43 13.13
CA SER A 284 -4.45 -25.39 13.93
C SER A 284 -3.21 -24.77 13.28
N THR A 285 -2.67 -25.43 12.26
CA THR A 285 -1.43 -25.05 11.59
C THR A 285 -1.55 -25.23 10.08
N THR A 286 -0.81 -24.40 9.34
CA THR A 286 -0.67 -24.48 7.89
C THR A 286 0.80 -24.67 7.54
N ASN A 287 1.09 -25.57 6.60
CA ASN A 287 2.45 -25.74 6.09
C ASN A 287 2.67 -24.82 4.89
N VAL A 288 3.46 -23.78 5.08
CA VAL A 288 3.74 -22.76 4.06
C VAL A 288 5.00 -23.18 3.29
N PRO A 289 4.92 -23.48 1.98
CA PRO A 289 6.11 -23.81 1.19
C PRO A 289 6.95 -22.54 0.96
N VAL A 290 8.27 -22.66 1.13
CA VAL A 290 9.25 -21.60 0.86
C VAL A 290 10.37 -22.18 -0.02
N PRO A 291 10.60 -21.61 -1.22
CA PRO A 291 11.61 -22.11 -2.15
C PRO A 291 13.02 -21.83 -1.64
N LEU A 292 13.92 -22.78 -1.86
CA LEU A 292 15.34 -22.66 -1.54
C LEU A 292 16.14 -22.19 -2.77
N ASP A 293 17.37 -21.74 -2.55
CA ASP A 293 18.33 -21.54 -3.62
C ASP A 293 18.90 -22.87 -4.17
N ASP A 294 19.72 -22.79 -5.21
CA ASP A 294 20.29 -23.98 -5.86
C ASP A 294 21.30 -24.73 -4.95
N SER A 295 21.72 -24.11 -3.85
CA SER A 295 22.58 -24.68 -2.80
C SER A 295 21.78 -25.19 -1.59
N ASN A 296 20.44 -25.19 -1.66
CA ASN A 296 19.51 -25.54 -0.58
C ASN A 296 19.51 -24.58 0.62
N ASN A 297 19.93 -23.34 0.46
CA ASN A 297 19.75 -22.31 1.49
C ASN A 297 18.41 -21.61 1.34
N GLU A 298 17.88 -21.13 2.46
CA GLU A 298 16.69 -20.29 2.46
C GLU A 298 16.97 -18.96 1.75
N ARG A 299 16.06 -18.57 0.86
CA ARG A 299 16.10 -17.25 0.23
C ARG A 299 15.50 -16.21 1.19
N PRO A 300 15.97 -14.95 1.17
CA PRO A 300 15.28 -13.88 1.90
C PRO A 300 13.81 -13.85 1.51
N ASN A 301 12.94 -14.00 2.50
CA ASN A 301 11.50 -14.09 2.30
C ASN A 301 10.73 -13.46 3.46
N THR A 302 9.46 -13.16 3.21
CA THR A 302 8.47 -12.82 4.23
C THR A 302 7.26 -13.72 4.10
N ILE A 303 6.67 -14.05 5.25
CA ILE A 303 5.38 -14.73 5.35
C ILE A 303 4.49 -13.84 6.19
N SER A 304 3.50 -13.21 5.56
CA SER A 304 2.50 -12.40 6.25
C SER A 304 1.19 -13.16 6.32
N GLY A 305 0.56 -13.20 7.48
CA GLY A 305 -0.88 -13.43 7.53
C GLY A 305 -1.61 -12.30 6.79
N ASN A 306 -2.80 -12.59 6.28
CA ASN A 306 -3.66 -11.57 5.66
C ASN A 306 -4.80 -11.09 6.58
N ASN A 307 -4.92 -11.66 7.79
CA ASN A 307 -6.03 -11.42 8.74
C ASN A 307 -7.43 -11.82 8.23
N VAL A 308 -7.48 -12.63 7.16
CA VAL A 308 -8.73 -13.06 6.52
C VAL A 308 -8.80 -14.59 6.50
N ASP A 309 -7.94 -15.24 5.72
CA ASP A 309 -8.08 -16.64 5.35
C ASP A 309 -6.77 -17.37 5.01
N GLY A 310 -5.62 -16.72 5.10
CA GLY A 310 -4.35 -17.37 4.79
C GLY A 310 -3.12 -16.49 4.90
N TYR A 311 -2.10 -16.87 4.13
CA TYR A 311 -0.76 -16.30 4.16
C TYR A 311 -0.36 -15.80 2.78
N ILE A 312 0.35 -14.68 2.74
CA ILE A 312 0.99 -14.15 1.55
C ILE A 312 2.49 -14.30 1.76
N VAL A 313 3.13 -14.99 0.82
CA VAL A 313 4.56 -15.25 0.84
C VAL A 313 5.22 -14.41 -0.24
N CYS A 314 6.30 -13.72 0.12
CA CYS A 314 7.13 -12.97 -0.80
C CYS A 314 8.57 -13.45 -0.70
N VAL A 315 9.19 -13.77 -1.83
CA VAL A 315 10.55 -14.31 -1.87
C VAL A 315 11.41 -13.47 -2.80
N ASN A 316 12.58 -13.06 -2.34
CA ASN A 316 13.61 -12.47 -3.18
C ASN A 316 14.29 -13.56 -4.03
N MET A 317 14.11 -13.44 -5.35
CA MET A 317 14.60 -14.38 -6.35
C MET A 317 15.92 -13.96 -7.00
N THR A 318 16.42 -12.76 -6.69
CA THR A 318 17.66 -12.21 -7.25
C THR A 318 18.85 -13.12 -6.91
N GLU A 319 19.59 -13.56 -7.92
CA GLU A 319 20.80 -14.35 -7.71
C GLU A 319 21.91 -13.47 -7.12
N ASN A 320 22.50 -13.91 -5.99
CA ASN A 320 23.48 -13.20 -5.14
C ASN A 320 22.93 -12.23 -4.08
N ALA A 321 21.69 -12.40 -3.60
CA ALA A 321 21.36 -11.83 -2.29
C ALA A 321 22.26 -12.51 -1.24
N ALA A 322 23.28 -11.80 -0.76
CA ALA A 322 24.04 -12.20 0.41
C ALA A 322 23.04 -12.51 1.55
N PRO A 323 23.29 -13.52 2.39
CA PRO A 323 22.39 -13.83 3.49
C PRO A 323 22.15 -12.58 4.33
N ALA A 324 20.88 -12.28 4.59
CA ALA A 324 20.49 -11.29 5.58
C ALA A 324 21.15 -11.69 6.91
N ASP A 325 21.82 -10.75 7.56
CA ASP A 325 22.50 -10.94 8.84
C ASP A 325 21.56 -11.65 9.83
N SER A 326 21.84 -12.92 10.09
CA SER A 326 21.20 -13.70 11.14
C SER A 326 21.74 -13.22 12.49
N SER A 327 21.19 -12.12 12.99
CA SER A 327 21.42 -11.65 14.35
C SER A 327 20.13 -11.64 15.15
N SER A 328 19.51 -12.81 15.29
CA SER A 328 18.55 -13.05 16.36
C SER A 328 18.39 -14.55 16.63
N GLN A 329 19.42 -15.17 17.20
CA GLN A 329 19.28 -16.29 18.15
C GLN A 329 20.66 -16.71 18.67
N THR A 330 21.06 -16.17 19.82
CA THR A 330 21.72 -16.87 20.93
C THR A 330 21.99 -15.83 22.01
N ASP A 331 21.27 -15.90 23.12
CA ASP A 331 21.79 -15.72 24.47
C ASP A 331 20.69 -16.04 25.49
N GLN A 332 20.44 -17.33 25.67
CA GLN A 332 19.91 -17.88 26.91
C GLN A 332 20.86 -18.97 27.38
N GLN A 333 21.95 -18.58 28.06
CA GLN A 333 22.59 -19.39 29.09
C GLN A 333 23.71 -18.58 29.76
N ALA A 334 23.45 -18.11 30.99
CA ALA A 334 24.37 -18.16 32.13
C ALA A 334 23.94 -17.15 33.21
N ALA A 335 23.15 -17.60 34.18
CA ALA A 335 23.10 -17.00 35.51
C ALA A 335 22.59 -18.04 36.52
N THR A 336 23.46 -19.00 36.83
CA THR A 336 23.43 -19.74 38.10
C THR A 336 24.87 -19.81 38.58
N GLU A 337 25.24 -18.88 39.46
CA GLU A 337 25.92 -19.09 40.74
C GLU A 337 26.06 -17.76 41.49
#